data_AF-A0A939SCS3-F1
#
_entry.id   AF-A0A939SCS3-F1
#
_cell.length_a   1.000
_cell.length_b   1.000
_cell.length_c   1.000
_cell.angle_alpha   90.00
_cell.angle_beta   90.00
_cell.angle_gamma   90.00
#
_symmetry.space_group_name_H-M   'P 1'
#
loop_
_entity.id
_entity.type
_entity.pdbx_description
1 polymer ?
#
loop_
_entity_poly.entity_id
_entity_poly.type
_entity_poly.pdbx_seq_one_letter_code
_entity_poly.pdbx_strand_id
1 'polypeptide(L)'
;MSNPLNSPLEVGMRVLMILVEAFPAHLDINRLVLLDHGLLHSADLDGPESLHPPIPVRVGELGMKRQHIEDGLHVMIRAGLAEMSAEDSGIEFWANEGSESFLKLLESDYAHALHDRAHWVVEELGTVDDARLRERMREVSSHWSEEFEVIQQESGNDI
;
A
#
# COMPACT_ATOMS: atom_id res chain seq x y z
N MET A 1 10.98 17.52 -14.22
CA MET A 1 11.70 16.53 -13.38
C MET A 1 10.67 15.47 -13.04
N SER A 2 10.91 14.22 -13.44
CA SER A 2 10.02 13.10 -13.11
C SER A 2 10.00 12.95 -11.59
N ASN A 3 8.83 13.02 -10.95
CA ASN A 3 8.74 12.70 -9.53
C ASN A 3 9.02 11.19 -9.38
N PRO A 4 10.10 10.77 -8.70
CA PRO A 4 10.41 9.34 -8.55
C PRO A 4 9.36 8.61 -7.69
N LEU A 5 8.70 9.33 -6.78
CA LEU A 5 7.62 8.82 -5.93
C LEU A 5 6.32 8.67 -6.72
N ASN A 6 5.64 7.54 -6.51
CA ASN A 6 4.45 7.10 -7.27
C ASN A 6 4.72 6.87 -8.76
N SER A 7 5.99 6.70 -9.16
CA SER A 7 6.31 6.17 -10.48
C SER A 7 5.95 4.68 -10.55
N PRO A 8 5.65 4.12 -11.74
CA PRO A 8 5.40 2.68 -11.87
C PRO A 8 6.50 1.80 -11.27
N LEU A 9 7.76 2.25 -11.35
CA LEU A 9 8.88 1.54 -10.74
C LEU A 9 8.77 1.52 -9.21
N GLU A 10 8.60 2.70 -8.59
CA GLU A 10 8.52 2.80 -7.13
C GLU A 10 7.29 2.07 -6.57
N VAL A 11 6.12 2.23 -7.20
CA VAL A 11 4.92 1.48 -6.82
C VAL A 11 5.14 -0.03 -6.99
N GLY A 12 5.77 -0.45 -8.09
CA GLY A 12 6.15 -1.84 -8.31
C GLY A 12 7.05 -2.38 -7.20
N MET A 13 8.01 -1.59 -6.71
CA MET A 13 8.87 -1.98 -5.59
C MET A 13 8.08 -2.17 -4.29
N ARG A 14 7.15 -1.27 -3.95
CA ARG A 14 6.30 -1.42 -2.76
C ARG A 14 5.43 -2.68 -2.85
N VAL A 15 4.81 -2.90 -4.00
CA VAL A 15 3.98 -4.08 -4.25
C VAL A 15 4.81 -5.36 -4.18
N LEU A 16 6.03 -5.35 -4.73
CA LEU A 16 6.94 -6.49 -4.65
C LEU A 16 7.30 -6.82 -3.19
N MET A 17 7.56 -5.82 -2.35
CA MET A 17 7.82 -6.05 -0.92
C MET A 17 6.62 -6.69 -0.22
N ILE A 18 5.39 -6.22 -0.52
CA ILE A 18 4.16 -6.86 0.01
C ILE A 18 4.05 -8.31 -0.46
N LEU A 19 4.30 -8.58 -1.75
CA LEU A 19 4.21 -9.95 -2.30
C LEU A 19 5.27 -10.90 -1.71
N VAL A 20 6.47 -10.39 -1.42
CA VAL A 20 7.53 -11.17 -0.76
C VAL A 20 7.17 -11.50 0.67
N GLU A 21 6.70 -10.52 1.44
CA GLU A 21 6.27 -10.74 2.83
C GLU A 21 5.02 -11.64 2.92
N ALA A 22 4.14 -11.58 1.92
CA ALA A 22 2.94 -12.42 1.87
C ALA A 22 3.21 -13.85 1.41
N PHE A 23 4.40 -14.16 0.88
CA PHE A 23 4.69 -15.48 0.33
C PHE A 23 4.51 -16.60 1.38
N PRO A 24 3.85 -17.74 1.07
CA PRO A 24 3.45 -18.21 -0.26
C PRO A 24 2.01 -17.82 -0.68
N ALA A 25 1.38 -16.84 -0.04
CA ALA A 25 0.04 -16.41 -0.42
C ALA A 25 0.02 -15.73 -1.80
N HIS A 26 -1.07 -15.94 -2.53
CA HIS A 26 -1.35 -15.25 -3.79
C HIS A 26 -2.39 -14.17 -3.52
N LEU A 27 -2.15 -12.97 -4.04
CA LEU A 27 -2.98 -11.79 -3.75
C LEU A 27 -3.61 -11.26 -5.03
N ASP A 28 -4.90 -10.92 -4.97
CA ASP A 28 -5.55 -10.19 -6.05
C ASP A 28 -5.22 -8.69 -6.00
N ILE A 29 -5.52 -8.00 -7.10
CA ILE A 29 -5.26 -6.56 -7.24
C ILE A 29 -6.03 -5.70 -6.22
N ASN A 30 -7.23 -6.10 -5.78
CA ASN A 30 -7.97 -5.35 -4.77
C ASN A 30 -7.28 -5.45 -3.42
N ARG A 31 -6.78 -6.64 -3.09
CA ARG A 31 -6.02 -6.90 -1.88
C ARG A 31 -4.73 -6.08 -1.86
N LEU A 32 -3.99 -6.07 -2.97
CA LEU A 32 -2.77 -5.27 -3.12
C LEU A 32 -3.04 -3.77 -2.94
N VAL A 33 -4.15 -3.25 -3.46
CA VAL A 33 -4.54 -1.84 -3.24
C VAL A 33 -4.73 -1.52 -1.76
N LEU A 34 -5.35 -2.42 -1.00
CA LEU A 34 -5.56 -2.22 0.43
C LEU A 34 -4.25 -2.31 1.23
N LEU A 35 -3.42 -3.30 0.93
CA LEU A 35 -2.14 -3.46 1.61
C LEU A 35 -1.15 -2.34 1.27
N ASP A 36 -1.08 -1.88 0.01
CA ASP A 36 -0.26 -0.71 -0.38
C ASP A 36 -0.72 0.56 0.35
N HIS A 37 -2.04 0.73 0.53
CA HIS A 37 -2.55 1.83 1.33
C HIS A 37 -2.10 1.72 2.79
N GLY A 38 -2.26 0.54 3.42
CA GLY A 38 -1.84 0.33 4.80
C GLY A 38 -0.33 0.45 5.00
N LEU A 39 0.47 0.09 4.00
CA LEU A 39 1.93 0.26 4.01
C LEU A 39 2.34 1.74 4.00
N LEU A 40 1.65 2.59 3.23
CA LEU A 40 1.95 4.02 3.17
C LEU A 40 1.43 4.81 4.37
N HIS A 41 0.28 4.38 4.91
CA HIS A 41 -0.48 5.05 5.95
C HIS A 41 -0.58 4.19 7.22
N SER A 42 0.52 3.54 7.60
CA SER A 42 0.51 2.53 8.67
C SER A 42 0.06 3.10 10.02
N ALA A 43 0.44 4.34 10.36
CA ALA A 43 0.06 4.96 11.63
C ALA A 43 -1.44 5.20 11.76
N ASP A 44 -2.13 5.43 10.64
CA ASP A 44 -3.59 5.58 10.60
C ASP A 44 -4.29 4.26 10.98
N LEU A 45 -3.61 3.12 10.82
CA LEU A 45 -4.14 1.78 11.06
C LEU A 45 -3.55 1.13 12.32
N ASP A 46 -3.19 1.95 13.31
CA ASP A 46 -2.55 1.55 14.58
C ASP A 46 -1.16 0.89 14.39
N GLY A 47 -0.52 1.19 13.26
CA GLY A 47 0.81 0.70 12.92
C GLY A 47 1.93 1.68 13.27
N PRO A 48 3.16 1.35 12.85
CA PRO A 48 4.29 2.24 13.03
C PRO A 48 4.18 3.47 12.09
N GLU A 49 5.05 4.48 12.27
CA GLU A 49 4.96 5.78 11.56
C GLU A 49 4.70 5.67 10.05
N SER A 50 3.72 6.45 9.54
CA SER A 50 3.38 6.46 8.12
C SER A 50 4.54 6.98 7.26
N LEU A 51 4.73 6.37 6.09
CA LEU A 51 5.72 6.84 5.11
C LEU A 51 5.24 8.09 4.37
N HIS A 52 3.92 8.24 4.24
CA HIS A 52 3.27 9.41 3.67
C HIS A 52 2.57 10.21 4.76
N PRO A 53 2.44 11.54 4.60
CA PRO A 53 1.66 12.35 5.53
C PRO A 53 0.21 11.85 5.60
N PRO A 54 -0.49 12.10 6.72
CA PRO A 54 -1.91 11.79 6.84
C PRO A 54 -2.70 12.53 5.76
N ILE A 55 -3.52 11.80 5.00
CA ILE A 55 -4.38 12.35 3.94
C ILE A 55 -5.75 11.67 4.06
N PRO A 56 -6.87 12.42 4.08
CA PRO A 56 -8.21 11.83 4.09
C PRO A 56 -8.43 10.97 2.84
N VAL A 57 -8.73 9.68 3.00
CA VAL A 57 -8.93 8.78 1.85
C VAL A 57 -10.25 9.11 1.16
N ARG A 58 -10.18 9.52 -0.10
CA ARG A 58 -11.38 9.67 -0.94
C ARG A 58 -11.59 8.41 -1.78
N VAL A 59 -12.84 7.97 -1.94
CA VAL A 59 -13.20 6.76 -2.73
C VAL A 59 -12.60 6.78 -4.15
N GLY A 60 -12.47 7.96 -4.78
CA GLY A 60 -11.84 8.12 -6.10
C GLY A 60 -10.31 7.88 -6.11
N GLU A 61 -9.62 8.04 -4.99
CA GLU A 61 -8.18 7.87 -4.88
C GLU A 61 -7.76 6.40 -4.88
N LEU A 62 -8.61 5.49 -4.35
CA LEU A 62 -8.37 4.05 -4.45
C LEU A 62 -8.40 3.55 -5.90
N GLY A 63 -9.29 4.13 -6.73
CA GLY A 63 -9.33 3.84 -8.18
C GLY A 63 -8.07 4.30 -8.90
N MET A 64 -7.53 5.47 -8.55
CA MET A 64 -6.25 5.94 -9.10
C MET A 64 -5.07 5.10 -8.60
N LYS A 65 -5.07 4.68 -7.32
CA LYS A 65 -4.06 3.77 -6.77
C LYS A 65 -4.03 2.43 -7.51
N ARG A 66 -5.20 1.91 -7.90
CA ARG A 66 -5.31 0.66 -8.66
C ARG A 66 -4.49 0.70 -9.96
N GLN A 67 -4.67 1.72 -10.79
CA GLN A 67 -3.94 1.80 -12.06
C GLN A 67 -2.43 1.85 -11.84
N HIS A 68 -1.95 2.60 -10.85
CA HIS A 68 -0.52 2.67 -10.54
C HIS A 68 0.03 1.32 -10.07
N ILE A 69 -0.74 0.56 -9.31
CA ILE A 69 -0.36 -0.80 -8.87
C ILE A 69 -0.33 -1.76 -10.06
N GLU A 70 -1.31 -1.69 -10.97
CA GLU A 70 -1.30 -2.49 -12.20
C GLU A 70 -0.07 -2.17 -13.07
N ASP A 71 0.24 -0.88 -13.25
CA ASP A 71 1.43 -0.44 -13.98
C ASP A 71 2.72 -0.93 -13.29
N GLY A 72 2.77 -0.88 -11.96
CA GLY A 72 3.91 -1.36 -11.18
C GLY A 72 4.10 -2.88 -11.22
N LEU A 73 3.01 -3.65 -11.12
CA LEU A 73 3.01 -5.10 -11.31
C LEU A 73 3.53 -5.46 -12.70
N HIS A 74 3.13 -4.73 -13.74
CA HIS A 74 3.67 -4.95 -15.08
C HIS A 74 5.18 -4.74 -15.17
N VAL A 75 5.74 -3.76 -14.44
CA VAL A 75 7.19 -3.57 -14.36
C VAL A 75 7.85 -4.76 -13.66
N MET A 76 7.32 -5.20 -12.52
CA MET A 76 7.88 -6.31 -11.73
C MET A 76 7.81 -7.65 -12.46
N ILE A 77 6.70 -7.94 -13.15
CA ILE A 77 6.52 -9.15 -13.95
C ILE A 77 7.51 -9.16 -15.13
N ARG A 78 7.66 -8.02 -15.84
CA ARG A 78 8.64 -7.92 -16.94
C ARG A 78 10.08 -8.07 -16.46
N ALA A 79 10.36 -7.69 -15.21
CA ALA A 79 11.66 -7.89 -14.57
C ALA A 79 11.88 -9.32 -14.05
N GLY A 80 10.86 -10.19 -14.08
CA GLY A 80 10.93 -11.55 -13.54
C GLY A 80 10.89 -11.61 -12.01
N LEU A 81 10.39 -10.56 -11.35
CA LEU A 81 10.32 -10.45 -9.88
C LEU A 81 8.92 -10.75 -9.32
N ALA A 82 7.90 -10.74 -10.16
CA ALA A 82 6.55 -11.14 -9.78
C ALA A 82 5.97 -12.04 -10.87
N GLU A 83 5.01 -12.87 -10.47
CA GLU A 83 4.28 -13.77 -11.34
C GLU A 83 2.78 -13.49 -11.24
N MET A 84 2.03 -13.98 -12.23
CA MET A 84 0.58 -13.87 -12.25
C MET A 84 -0.06 -15.14 -12.82
N SER A 85 -1.24 -15.51 -12.31
CA SER A 85 -2.10 -16.57 -12.83
C SER A 85 -3.53 -16.06 -12.96
N ALA A 86 -4.24 -16.60 -13.95
CA ALA A 86 -5.69 -16.45 -14.04
C ALA A 86 -6.32 -17.67 -13.37
N GLU A 87 -6.97 -17.45 -12.24
CA GLU A 87 -7.73 -18.43 -11.48
C GLU A 87 -9.24 -18.20 -11.67
N ASP A 88 -10.07 -19.14 -11.22
CA ASP A 88 -11.54 -19.00 -11.26
C ASP A 88 -12.04 -17.78 -10.46
N SER A 89 -11.26 -17.34 -9.45
CA SER A 89 -11.51 -16.17 -8.60
C SER A 89 -11.10 -14.84 -9.26
N GLY A 90 -10.31 -14.86 -10.33
CA GLY A 90 -9.74 -13.68 -10.97
C GLY A 90 -8.25 -13.80 -11.25
N ILE A 91 -7.55 -12.67 -11.29
CA ILE A 91 -6.10 -12.65 -11.49
C ILE A 91 -5.42 -12.51 -10.13
N GLU A 92 -4.48 -13.40 -9.86
CA GLU A 92 -3.69 -13.40 -8.64
C GLU A 92 -2.21 -13.20 -8.95
N PHE A 93 -1.49 -12.63 -7.99
CA PHE A 93 -0.08 -12.26 -8.10
C PHE A 93 0.71 -12.79 -6.90
N TRP A 94 1.97 -13.18 -7.13
CA TRP A 94 2.91 -13.59 -6.08
C TRP A 94 4.34 -13.21 -6.44
N ALA A 95 5.24 -13.21 -5.46
CA ALA A 95 6.66 -12.97 -5.68
C ALA A 95 7.34 -14.19 -6.29
N ASN A 96 8.27 -13.96 -7.22
CA ASN A 96 9.15 -15.02 -7.74
C ASN A 96 10.19 -15.43 -6.67
N GLU A 97 10.77 -16.63 -6.81
CA GLU A 97 11.82 -17.19 -5.95
C GLU A 97 13.04 -16.27 -5.78
N GLY A 98 13.40 -15.49 -6.81
CA GLY A 98 14.54 -14.56 -6.77
C GLY A 98 14.28 -13.22 -6.06
N SER A 99 13.03 -12.91 -5.73
CA SER A 99 12.61 -11.56 -5.38
C SER A 99 13.07 -11.11 -4.00
N GLU A 100 13.04 -11.99 -3.01
CA GLU A 100 13.57 -11.70 -1.68
C GLU A 100 15.07 -11.35 -1.75
N SER A 101 15.84 -12.12 -2.54
CA SER A 101 17.27 -11.86 -2.74
C SER A 101 17.52 -10.54 -3.45
N PHE A 102 16.69 -10.17 -4.43
CA PHE A 102 16.77 -8.88 -5.10
C PHE A 102 16.49 -7.73 -4.14
N LEU A 103 15.44 -7.82 -3.32
CA LEU A 103 15.07 -6.77 -2.36
C LEU A 103 16.16 -6.53 -1.30
N LYS A 104 16.89 -7.57 -0.89
CA LYS A 104 18.03 -7.46 0.05
C LYS A 104 19.20 -6.63 -0.48
N LEU A 105 19.25 -6.35 -1.78
CA LEU A 105 20.27 -5.47 -2.38
C LEU A 105 19.94 -3.99 -2.20
N LEU A 106 18.76 -3.64 -1.71
CA LEU A 106 18.31 -2.26 -1.53
C LEU A 106 18.72 -1.77 -0.14
N GLU A 107 19.70 -0.88 -0.09
CA GLU A 107 20.31 -0.43 1.18
C GLU A 107 19.86 0.98 1.61
N SER A 108 18.96 1.61 0.87
CA SER A 108 18.49 2.96 1.21
C SER A 108 17.58 2.94 2.45
N ASP A 109 17.63 3.99 3.26
CA ASP A 109 16.74 4.16 4.42
C ASP A 109 15.26 4.01 4.05
N TYR A 110 14.87 4.51 2.88
CA TYR A 110 13.51 4.37 2.37
C TYR A 110 13.13 2.91 2.08
N ALA A 111 14.05 2.12 1.51
CA ALA A 111 13.83 0.70 1.26
C ALA A 111 13.70 -0.10 2.56
N HIS A 112 14.52 0.20 3.57
CA HIS A 112 14.38 -0.41 4.89
C HIS A 112 13.04 -0.05 5.54
N ALA A 113 12.64 1.23 5.48
CA ALA A 113 11.37 1.66 6.02
C ALA A 113 10.17 0.99 5.31
N LEU A 114 10.23 0.84 3.97
CA LEU A 114 9.25 0.10 3.21
C LEU A 114 9.19 -1.38 3.60
N HIS A 115 10.33 -2.04 3.79
CA HIS A 115 10.39 -3.42 4.23
C HIS A 115 9.72 -3.61 5.59
N ASP A 116 10.03 -2.74 6.56
CA ASP A 116 9.41 -2.77 7.89
C ASP A 116 7.89 -2.60 7.82
N ARG A 117 7.41 -1.70 6.95
CA ARG A 117 5.96 -1.50 6.75
C ARG A 117 5.31 -2.65 5.98
N ALA A 118 5.99 -3.25 5.01
CA ALA A 118 5.50 -4.41 4.28
C ALA A 118 5.35 -5.62 5.21
N HIS A 119 6.33 -5.85 6.06
CA HIS A 119 6.27 -6.90 7.08
C HIS A 119 5.06 -6.68 8.00
N TRP A 120 4.96 -5.48 8.57
CA TRP A 120 3.86 -5.12 9.46
C TRP A 120 2.48 -5.23 8.79
N VAL A 121 2.32 -4.73 7.56
CA VAL A 121 1.01 -4.73 6.89
C VAL A 121 0.55 -6.14 6.55
N VAL A 122 1.47 -7.04 6.20
CA VAL A 122 1.15 -8.43 5.93
C VAL A 122 0.86 -9.18 7.24
N GLU A 123 1.65 -8.95 8.29
CA GLU A 123 1.42 -9.58 9.60
C GLU A 123 0.08 -9.17 10.21
N GLU A 124 -0.21 -7.88 10.27
CA GLU A 124 -1.40 -7.35 10.96
C GLU A 124 -2.66 -7.39 10.10
N LEU A 125 -2.53 -7.08 8.81
CA LEU A 125 -3.69 -6.91 7.93
C LEU A 125 -3.88 -8.09 7.00
N GLY A 126 -2.86 -8.93 6.77
CA GLY A 126 -2.84 -10.00 5.76
C GLY A 126 -3.95 -11.05 5.92
N THR A 127 -4.43 -11.31 7.14
CA THR A 127 -5.55 -12.23 7.40
C THR A 127 -6.90 -11.52 7.63
N VAL A 128 -6.90 -10.19 7.67
CA VAL A 128 -8.13 -9.40 7.87
C VAL A 128 -8.93 -9.39 6.56
N ASP A 129 -10.23 -9.71 6.66
CA ASP A 129 -11.15 -9.63 5.52
C ASP A 129 -11.16 -8.24 4.87
N ASP A 130 -11.30 -8.23 3.55
CA ASP A 130 -11.28 -7.05 2.70
C ASP A 130 -12.38 -6.03 3.04
N ALA A 131 -13.58 -6.47 3.40
CA ALA A 131 -14.65 -5.56 3.80
C ALA A 131 -14.33 -4.91 5.15
N ARG A 132 -13.78 -5.67 6.09
CA ARG A 132 -13.32 -5.14 7.38
C ARG A 132 -12.17 -4.17 7.24
N LEU A 133 -11.21 -4.45 6.36
CA LEU A 133 -10.07 -3.57 6.12
C LEU A 133 -10.51 -2.24 5.49
N ARG A 134 -11.43 -2.29 4.52
CA ARG A 134 -12.05 -1.08 3.97
C ARG A 134 -12.81 -0.28 5.02
N GLU A 135 -13.44 -0.94 5.99
CA GLU A 135 -14.12 -0.25 7.08
C GLU A 135 -13.14 0.49 7.99
N ARG A 136 -12.05 -0.16 8.41
CA ARG A 136 -10.98 0.51 9.20
C ARG A 136 -10.46 1.76 8.47
N MET A 137 -10.18 1.66 7.17
CA MET A 137 -9.70 2.81 6.39
C MET A 137 -10.73 3.95 6.29
N ARG A 138 -12.02 3.61 6.23
CA ARG A 138 -13.11 4.59 6.25
C ARG A 138 -13.24 5.28 7.60
N GLU A 139 -13.17 4.53 8.70
CA GLU A 139 -13.23 5.06 10.07
C GLU A 139 -12.12 6.11 10.26
N VAL A 140 -10.88 5.82 9.88
CA VAL A 140 -9.78 6.81 9.97
C VAL A 140 -10.10 8.07 9.16
N SER A 141 -10.61 7.90 7.93
CA SER A 141 -10.96 9.02 7.06
C SER A 141 -12.09 9.89 7.60
N SER A 142 -13.07 9.32 8.32
CA SER A 142 -14.12 10.11 8.97
C SER A 142 -13.58 10.90 10.15
N HIS A 143 -12.70 10.32 10.97
CA HIS A 143 -12.05 11.04 12.08
C HIS A 143 -11.27 12.26 11.58
N TRP A 144 -10.49 12.10 10.50
CA TRP A 144 -9.80 13.24 9.87
C TRP A 144 -10.78 14.31 9.39
N SER A 145 -11.90 13.92 8.78
CA SER A 145 -12.90 14.86 8.27
C SER A 145 -13.49 15.73 9.40
N GLU A 146 -13.76 15.12 10.56
CA GLU A 146 -14.22 15.82 11.76
C GLU A 146 -13.13 16.75 12.34
N GLU A 147 -11.87 16.28 12.46
CA GLU A 147 -10.76 17.10 12.95
C GLU A 147 -10.50 18.33 12.06
N PHE A 148 -10.56 18.19 10.74
CA PHE A 148 -10.40 19.32 9.82
C PHE A 148 -11.58 20.31 9.88
N GLU A 149 -12.80 19.86 10.17
CA GLU A 149 -13.93 20.75 10.42
C GLU A 149 -13.77 21.52 11.74
N VAL A 150 -13.28 20.86 12.79
CA VAL A 150 -13.01 21.49 14.10
C VAL A 150 -11.87 22.53 13.98
N ILE A 151 -10.76 22.20 13.33
CA ILE A 151 -9.64 23.14 13.11
C ILE A 151 -10.10 24.39 12.33
N GLN A 152 -11.02 24.24 11.37
CA GLN A 152 -11.60 25.36 10.64
C GLN A 152 -12.53 26.23 11.50
N GLN A 153 -13.27 25.62 12.43
CA GLN A 153 -14.13 26.35 13.36
C GLN A 153 -13.33 27.12 14.41
N GLU A 154 -12.25 26.55 14.94
CA GLU A 154 -11.38 27.21 15.91
C GLU A 154 -10.57 28.35 15.28
N SER A 155 -10.07 28.17 14.05
CA SER A 155 -9.36 29.22 13.30
C SER A 155 -10.27 30.36 12.82
N GLY A 156 -11.59 30.16 12.82
CA GLY A 156 -12.59 31.15 12.44
C GLY A 156 -13.08 32.02 13.61
N ASN A 157 -12.69 31.73 14.85
CA ASN A 157 -13.16 32.41 16.06
C ASN A 157 -12.11 33.37 16.67
N ASP A 158 -10.98 33.57 15.98
CA ASP A 158 -9.87 34.47 16.35
C ASP A 158 -9.83 35.77 15.49
N ILE A 159 -10.97 36.26 15.00
CA ILE A 159 -11.12 37.57 14.33
C ILE A 159 -12.24 38.36 15.02
#